data_AF-A0A351NWQ3-F1
#
_entry.id   AF-A0A351NWQ3-F1
#
_cell.length_a   1.000
_cell.length_b   1.000
_cell.length_c   1.000
_cell.angle_alpha   90.00
_cell.angle_beta   90.00
_cell.angle_gamma   90.00
#
_symmetry.space_group_name_H-M   'P 1'
#
loop_
_entity.id
_entity.type
_entity.pdbx_description
1 polymer ?
#
loop_
_entity_poly.entity_id
_entity_poly.type
_entity_poly.pdbx_seq_one_letter_code
_entity_poly.pdbx_strand_id
1 'polypeptide(L)'
;MKKQTGIRKEPYIGSFSSFSEKHTEQVTSVISQLRNPASAAVVTSENYALQEHYVREIVSNVFTEKENGEVKRAPLNRDSIIKKVNVRLKEIAQFDLQAQGQGVTQELWIFELTNSESVSSLSLVHRILSQFKQAGISVLILTTGIAWRSEEMKRWLRVTRTPLWSFDLPDAEQCADFVLRAERDGSLQTARELVHKLAVQEDIQDDLAQIVT
;
A
#
# COMPACT_ATOMS: atom_id res chain seq x y z
N MET A 1 -37.61 -15.16 10.05
CA MET A 1 -36.86 -13.88 10.07
C MET A 1 -35.37 -14.20 10.05
N LYS A 2 -34.66 -13.80 8.99
CA LYS A 2 -33.22 -14.09 8.81
C LYS A 2 -32.40 -13.19 9.74
N LYS A 3 -31.61 -13.79 10.64
CA LYS A 3 -30.64 -13.05 11.47
C LYS A 3 -29.49 -12.60 10.56
N GLN A 4 -29.27 -11.28 10.49
CA GLN A 4 -28.08 -10.70 9.90
C GLN A 4 -26.88 -11.15 10.74
N THR A 5 -26.05 -12.00 10.18
CA THR A 5 -24.70 -12.27 10.68
C THR A 5 -23.88 -10.99 10.48
N GLY A 6 -23.81 -10.18 11.53
CA GLY A 6 -22.87 -9.07 11.59
C GLY A 6 -21.47 -9.62 11.36
N ILE A 7 -20.83 -9.16 10.29
CA ILE A 7 -19.43 -9.43 10.01
C ILE A 7 -18.67 -8.95 11.24
N ARG A 8 -18.14 -9.90 12.02
CA ARG A 8 -17.27 -9.63 13.15
C ARG A 8 -16.06 -8.90 12.55
N LYS A 9 -15.95 -7.59 12.77
CA LYS A 9 -14.69 -6.87 12.51
C LYS A 9 -13.65 -7.55 13.38
N GLU A 10 -12.75 -8.30 12.76
CA GLU A 10 -11.66 -8.95 13.46
C GLU A 10 -10.86 -7.88 14.23
N PRO A 11 -10.41 -8.19 15.46
CA PRO A 11 -9.68 -7.25 16.28
C PRO A 11 -8.40 -6.83 15.56
N TYR A 12 -8.21 -5.52 15.51
CA TYR A 12 -7.09 -4.83 14.91
C TYR A 12 -5.79 -5.24 15.60
N ILE A 13 -4.82 -5.77 14.85
CA ILE A 13 -3.50 -6.15 15.35
C ILE A 13 -2.53 -5.06 14.89
N GLY A 14 -2.05 -4.27 15.85
CA GLY A 14 -0.94 -3.31 15.69
C GLY A 14 -1.32 -1.84 15.89
N SER A 15 -0.71 -1.17 16.86
CA SER A 15 -0.60 0.30 16.85
C SER A 15 0.37 0.67 15.74
N PHE A 16 -0.11 1.19 14.62
CA PHE A 16 0.78 1.65 13.55
C PHE A 16 1.65 2.79 14.04
N SER A 17 2.91 2.81 13.61
CA SER A 17 3.75 3.98 13.82
C SER A 17 3.28 5.07 12.84
N SER A 18 2.28 5.86 13.23
CA SER A 18 1.66 6.88 12.36
C SER A 18 1.76 8.27 12.98
N PHE A 19 1.98 9.29 12.15
CA PHE A 19 2.18 10.68 12.63
C PHE A 19 0.90 11.35 13.14
N SER A 20 -0.28 10.93 12.68
CA SER A 20 -1.57 11.51 13.07
C SER A 20 -2.69 10.46 13.04
N GLU A 21 -3.84 10.78 13.64
CA GLU A 21 -5.04 9.92 13.57
C GLU A 21 -5.52 9.73 12.12
N LYS A 22 -5.49 10.81 11.32
CA LYS A 22 -5.79 10.76 9.88
C LYS A 22 -4.90 9.73 9.17
N HIS A 23 -3.59 9.76 9.43
CA HIS A 23 -2.67 8.79 8.83
C HIS A 23 -2.98 7.36 9.28
N THR A 24 -3.31 7.14 10.55
CA THR A 24 -3.73 5.84 11.07
C THR A 24 -4.98 5.32 10.34
N GLU A 25 -5.99 6.17 10.14
CA GLU A 25 -7.22 5.83 9.42
C GLU A 25 -6.94 5.49 7.95
N GLN A 26 -6.05 6.24 7.29
CA GLN A 26 -5.64 5.97 5.91
C GLN A 26 -4.92 4.62 5.80
N VAL A 27 -3.93 4.35 6.66
CA VAL A 27 -3.22 3.04 6.68
C VAL A 27 -4.19 1.90 6.93
N THR A 28 -5.11 2.06 7.88
CA THR A 28 -6.17 1.08 8.18
C THR A 28 -7.02 0.79 6.96
N SER A 29 -7.43 1.84 6.24
CA SER A 29 -8.27 1.72 5.05
C SER A 29 -7.53 1.03 3.90
N VAL A 30 -6.25 1.34 3.71
CA VAL A 30 -5.40 0.67 2.70
C VAL A 30 -5.28 -0.81 3.01
N ILE A 31 -4.98 -1.17 4.27
CA ILE A 31 -4.87 -2.58 4.70
C ILE A 31 -6.19 -3.31 4.49
N SER A 32 -7.31 -2.71 4.94
CA SER A 32 -8.63 -3.30 4.78
C SER A 32 -9.00 -3.51 3.32
N GLN A 33 -8.61 -2.59 2.43
CA GLN A 33 -8.80 -2.74 0.99
C GLN A 33 -7.98 -3.91 0.46
N LEU A 34 -6.69 -3.95 0.77
CA LEU A 34 -5.73 -4.93 0.25
C LEU A 34 -5.97 -6.35 0.74
N ARG A 35 -6.69 -6.55 1.84
CA ARG A 35 -7.11 -7.88 2.31
C ARG A 35 -8.15 -8.56 1.40
N ASN A 36 -8.80 -7.81 0.52
CA ASN A 36 -9.74 -8.37 -0.45
C ASN A 36 -8.98 -8.85 -1.71
N PRO A 37 -9.15 -10.10 -2.16
CA PRO A 37 -8.48 -10.61 -3.36
C PRO A 37 -8.75 -9.77 -4.61
N ALA A 38 -7.73 -9.65 -5.46
CA ALA A 38 -7.74 -8.85 -6.68
C ALA A 38 -8.09 -7.37 -6.45
N SER A 39 -7.84 -6.86 -5.24
CA SER A 39 -7.96 -5.44 -4.95
C SER A 39 -6.69 -4.70 -5.37
N ALA A 40 -6.86 -3.42 -5.62
CA ALA A 40 -5.78 -2.48 -5.81
C ALA A 40 -5.91 -1.34 -4.79
N ALA A 41 -4.77 -0.84 -4.36
CA ALA A 41 -4.65 0.37 -3.54
C ALA A 41 -3.51 1.22 -4.07
N VAL A 42 -3.73 2.52 -4.24
CA VAL A 42 -2.67 3.46 -4.62
C VAL A 42 -2.26 4.27 -3.41
N VAL A 43 -0.96 4.32 -3.13
CA VAL A 43 -0.38 5.11 -2.05
C VAL A 43 0.61 6.10 -2.63
N THR A 44 0.48 7.36 -2.23
CA THR A 44 1.36 8.44 -2.65
C THR A 44 1.70 9.36 -1.48
N SER A 45 2.84 10.03 -1.58
CA SER A 45 3.22 11.17 -0.75
C SER A 45 4.14 12.06 -1.59
N GLU A 46 4.19 13.34 -1.25
CA GLU A 46 5.17 14.25 -1.83
C GLU A 46 6.59 13.95 -1.33
N ASN A 47 6.70 13.36 -0.13
CA ASN A 47 7.96 12.95 0.48
C ASN A 47 8.19 11.44 0.35
N TYR A 48 9.34 11.06 -0.21
CA TYR A 48 9.66 9.65 -0.45
C TYR A 48 9.87 8.86 0.86
N ALA A 49 10.52 9.47 1.85
CA ALA A 49 10.75 8.82 3.14
C ALA A 49 9.44 8.56 3.90
N LEU A 50 8.47 9.48 3.79
CA LEU A 50 7.14 9.30 4.35
C LEU A 50 6.38 8.17 3.64
N GLN A 51 6.44 8.12 2.31
CA GLN A 51 5.84 7.05 1.53
C GLN A 51 6.44 5.69 1.92
N GLU A 52 7.77 5.57 1.96
CA GLU A 52 8.47 4.34 2.32
C GLU A 52 8.07 3.85 3.72
N HIS A 53 7.99 4.77 4.68
CA HIS A 53 7.56 4.48 6.04
C HIS A 53 6.14 3.88 6.06
N TYR A 54 5.16 4.52 5.42
CA TYR A 54 3.80 3.99 5.41
C TYR A 54 3.65 2.71 4.60
N VAL A 55 4.41 2.53 3.52
CA VAL A 55 4.45 1.27 2.78
C VAL A 55 4.94 0.14 3.68
N ARG A 56 5.99 0.37 4.48
CA ARG A 56 6.47 -0.61 5.45
C ARG A 56 5.40 -0.94 6.49
N GLU A 57 4.69 0.05 7.03
CA GLU A 57 3.60 -0.18 7.98
C GLU A 57 2.46 -0.99 7.34
N ILE A 58 2.04 -0.66 6.11
CA ILE A 58 1.01 -1.39 5.36
C ILE A 58 1.44 -2.84 5.13
N VAL A 59 2.64 -3.04 4.58
CA VAL A 59 3.17 -4.37 4.24
C VAL A 59 3.33 -5.24 5.48
N SER A 60 3.73 -4.66 6.61
CA SER A 60 3.92 -5.39 7.87
C SER A 60 2.60 -5.84 8.50
N ASN A 61 1.47 -5.21 8.15
CA ASN A 61 0.18 -5.42 8.80
C ASN A 61 -0.94 -5.88 7.83
N VAL A 62 -0.64 -6.02 6.54
CA VAL A 62 -1.62 -6.46 5.54
C VAL A 62 -2.09 -7.88 5.81
N PHE A 63 -1.18 -8.76 6.23
CA PHE A 63 -1.46 -10.14 6.62
C PHE A 63 -1.59 -10.23 8.14
N THR A 64 -2.66 -10.88 8.61
CA THR A 64 -2.93 -11.09 10.05
C THR A 64 -1.82 -11.92 10.71
N GLU A 65 -1.23 -12.86 9.97
CA GLU A 65 -0.07 -13.65 10.40
C GLU A 65 0.97 -13.64 9.27
N LYS A 66 2.26 -13.51 9.60
CA LYS A 66 3.34 -13.43 8.60
C LYS A 66 3.48 -14.69 7.75
N GLU A 67 3.05 -15.84 8.25
CA GLU A 67 3.07 -17.12 7.53
C GLU A 67 1.93 -17.24 6.50
N ASN A 68 0.92 -16.37 6.59
CA ASN A 68 -0.29 -16.44 5.77
C ASN A 68 -0.22 -15.63 4.47
N GLY A 69 0.90 -14.94 4.20
CA GLY A 69 1.03 -14.26 2.93
C GLY A 69 2.42 -13.81 2.54
N GLU A 70 2.61 -13.66 1.24
CA GLU A 70 3.88 -13.28 0.63
C GLU A 70 3.81 -11.88 0.03
N VAL A 71 4.92 -11.14 0.10
CA VAL A 71 5.05 -9.82 -0.51
C VAL A 71 6.09 -9.92 -1.62
N LYS A 72 5.70 -9.55 -2.85
CA LYS A 72 6.58 -9.63 -4.02
C LYS A 72 6.53 -8.36 -4.85
N ARG A 73 7.56 -8.13 -5.66
CA ARG A 73 7.50 -7.12 -6.73
C ARG A 73 6.58 -7.60 -7.85
N ALA A 74 5.73 -6.69 -8.34
CA ALA A 74 4.83 -6.96 -9.43
C ALA A 74 5.61 -7.26 -10.73
N PRO A 75 5.31 -8.36 -11.45
CA PRO A 75 5.85 -8.57 -12.78
C PRO A 75 5.30 -7.51 -13.75
N LEU A 76 6.17 -7.02 -14.64
CA LEU A 76 5.81 -5.95 -15.59
C LEU A 76 5.32 -6.46 -16.95
N ASN A 77 5.69 -7.70 -17.33
CA ASN A 77 5.32 -8.28 -18.61
C ASN A 77 4.17 -9.30 -18.49
N ARG A 78 3.38 -9.41 -19.56
CA ARG A 78 2.17 -10.26 -19.61
C ARG A 78 2.46 -11.70 -19.25
N ASP A 79 3.46 -12.31 -19.90
CA ASP A 79 3.74 -13.73 -19.75
C ASP A 79 4.18 -14.08 -18.32
N SER A 80 4.94 -13.20 -17.68
CA SER A 80 5.35 -13.37 -16.28
C SER A 80 4.17 -13.19 -15.33
N ILE A 81 3.27 -12.23 -15.57
CA ILE A 81 2.05 -12.08 -14.78
C ILE A 81 1.23 -13.37 -14.86
N ILE A 82 0.95 -13.86 -16.08
CA ILE A 82 0.14 -15.06 -16.30
C ILE A 82 0.81 -16.30 -15.71
N LYS A 83 2.13 -16.45 -15.89
CA LYS A 83 2.89 -17.56 -15.31
C LYS A 83 2.79 -17.58 -13.79
N LYS A 84 2.98 -16.43 -13.11
CA LYS A 84 2.88 -16.33 -11.65
C LYS A 84 1.45 -16.60 -11.17
N VAL A 85 0.44 -16.03 -11.82
CA VAL A 85 -0.97 -16.29 -11.50
C VAL A 85 -1.32 -17.78 -11.64
N ASN A 86 -0.87 -18.42 -12.72
CA ASN A 86 -1.11 -19.86 -12.94
C ASN A 86 -0.42 -20.75 -11.89
N VAL A 87 0.81 -20.40 -11.48
CA VAL A 87 1.48 -21.10 -10.37
C VAL A 87 0.65 -20.96 -9.09
N ARG A 88 0.20 -19.74 -8.79
CA ARG A 88 -0.59 -19.48 -7.58
C ARG A 88 -1.94 -20.21 -7.57
N LEU A 89 -2.63 -20.25 -8.71
CA LEU A 89 -3.87 -21.01 -8.85
C LEU A 89 -3.67 -22.52 -8.63
N LYS A 90 -2.53 -23.08 -9.05
CA LYS A 90 -2.19 -24.49 -8.81
C LYS A 90 -1.90 -24.76 -7.34
N GLU A 91 -1.14 -23.88 -6.68
CA GLU A 91 -0.88 -23.97 -5.24
C GLU A 91 -2.19 -23.92 -4.47
N ILE A 92 -3.07 -22.95 -4.78
CA ILE A 92 -4.37 -22.82 -4.11
C ILE A 92 -5.26 -24.03 -4.37
N ALA A 93 -5.30 -24.58 -5.58
CA ALA A 93 -6.04 -25.81 -5.86
C ALA A 93 -5.53 -27.03 -5.03
N GLN A 94 -4.24 -27.04 -4.66
CA GLN A 94 -3.69 -28.04 -3.74
C GLN A 94 -4.07 -27.75 -2.28
N PHE A 95 -4.12 -26.47 -1.88
CA PHE A 95 -4.54 -26.05 -0.54
C PHE A 95 -6.06 -26.14 -0.30
N ASP A 96 -6.91 -25.96 -1.32
CA ASP A 96 -8.37 -26.03 -1.21
C ASP A 96 -8.87 -27.43 -0.79
N LEU A 97 -8.03 -28.47 -0.92
CA LEU A 97 -8.28 -29.80 -0.36
C LEU A 97 -8.17 -29.84 1.19
N GLN A 98 -7.65 -28.78 1.83
CA GLN A 98 -7.35 -28.68 3.27
C GLN A 98 -8.14 -27.55 4.00
N ALA A 99 -9.08 -26.87 3.33
CA ALA A 99 -10.17 -26.09 3.95
C ALA A 99 -9.84 -24.82 4.78
N GLN A 100 -8.81 -24.04 4.45
CA GLN A 100 -8.64 -22.68 5.01
C GLN A 100 -8.16 -21.69 3.94
N GLY A 101 -8.92 -20.63 3.66
CA GLY A 101 -8.43 -19.48 2.88
C GLY A 101 -9.31 -18.96 1.73
N GLN A 102 -10.57 -19.40 1.60
CA GLN A 102 -11.47 -18.82 0.60
C GLN A 102 -11.80 -17.35 0.94
N GLY A 103 -11.31 -16.42 0.11
CA GLY A 103 -11.75 -15.03 0.11
C GLY A 103 -10.81 -13.99 0.73
N VAL A 104 -9.57 -14.35 1.08
CA VAL A 104 -8.56 -13.40 1.60
C VAL A 104 -7.35 -13.30 0.67
N THR A 105 -6.73 -12.13 0.64
CA THR A 105 -5.43 -11.93 -0.04
C THR A 105 -4.35 -12.74 0.67
N GLN A 106 -3.59 -13.52 -0.11
CA GLN A 106 -2.46 -14.33 0.33
C GLN A 106 -1.15 -13.90 -0.34
N GLU A 107 -1.21 -13.08 -1.38
CA GLU A 107 -0.01 -12.51 -1.99
C GLU A 107 -0.24 -11.03 -2.32
N LEU A 108 0.69 -10.17 -1.89
CA LEU A 108 0.67 -8.74 -2.16
C LEU A 108 1.76 -8.41 -3.16
N TRP A 109 1.37 -7.82 -4.29
CA TRP A 109 2.30 -7.31 -5.29
C TRP A 109 2.53 -5.82 -5.10
N ILE A 110 3.79 -5.41 -5.01
CA ILE A 110 4.19 -4.00 -4.99
C ILE A 110 4.53 -3.58 -6.43
N PHE A 111 3.78 -2.62 -6.96
CA PHE A 111 4.01 -2.01 -8.26
C PHE A 111 4.47 -0.56 -8.08
N GLU A 112 5.69 -0.25 -8.51
CA GLU A 112 6.19 1.13 -8.51
C GLU A 112 5.86 1.81 -9.84
N LEU A 113 5.04 2.86 -9.78
CA LEU A 113 4.70 3.71 -10.90
C LEU A 113 5.67 4.89 -10.95
N THR A 114 6.75 4.74 -11.71
CA THR A 114 7.81 5.75 -11.85
C THR A 114 7.48 6.82 -12.88
N ASN A 115 6.69 6.49 -13.92
CA ASN A 115 6.30 7.39 -14.99
C ASN A 115 4.90 7.08 -15.53
N SER A 116 4.37 7.94 -16.40
CA SER A 116 3.04 7.76 -17.02
C SER A 116 2.96 6.56 -17.97
N GLU A 117 4.07 6.18 -18.62
CA GLU A 117 4.13 5.03 -19.54
C GLU A 117 3.81 3.70 -18.82
N SER A 118 4.20 3.63 -17.54
CA SER A 118 3.99 2.47 -16.68
C SER A 118 2.51 2.22 -16.33
N VAL A 119 1.61 3.18 -16.61
CA VAL A 119 0.15 3.01 -16.43
C VAL A 119 -0.41 1.90 -17.33
N SER A 120 0.19 1.68 -18.50
CA SER A 120 -0.18 0.59 -19.40
C SER A 120 0.08 -0.80 -18.78
N SER A 121 1.27 -0.99 -18.22
CA SER A 121 1.65 -2.19 -17.48
C SER A 121 0.79 -2.39 -16.23
N LEU A 122 0.52 -1.31 -15.48
CA LEU A 122 -0.40 -1.35 -14.34
C LEU A 122 -1.81 -1.81 -14.76
N SER A 123 -2.32 -1.28 -15.87
CA SER A 123 -3.62 -1.66 -16.42
C SER A 123 -3.70 -3.13 -16.78
N LEU A 124 -2.60 -3.69 -17.30
CA LEU A 124 -2.49 -5.11 -17.61
C LEU A 124 -2.52 -5.95 -16.32
N VAL A 125 -1.71 -5.61 -15.32
CA VAL A 125 -1.69 -6.29 -14.01
C VAL A 125 -3.09 -6.30 -13.41
N HIS A 126 -3.72 -5.13 -13.28
CA HIS A 126 -5.05 -4.99 -12.71
C HIS A 126 -6.12 -5.80 -13.47
N ARG A 127 -6.07 -5.78 -14.81
CA ARG A 127 -7.02 -6.55 -15.64
C ARG A 127 -6.87 -8.04 -15.42
N ILE A 128 -5.64 -8.55 -15.38
CA ILE A 128 -5.41 -9.99 -15.16
C ILE A 128 -5.83 -10.38 -13.75
N LEU A 129 -5.41 -9.64 -12.72
CA LEU A 129 -5.78 -9.96 -11.34
C LEU A 129 -7.29 -9.96 -11.13
N SER A 130 -8.02 -9.00 -11.72
CA SER A 130 -9.48 -8.96 -11.62
C SER A 130 -10.20 -10.15 -12.27
N GLN A 131 -9.59 -10.80 -13.27
CA GLN A 131 -10.08 -12.05 -13.88
C GLN A 131 -9.79 -13.28 -13.01
N PHE A 132 -8.71 -13.25 -12.22
CA PHE A 132 -8.24 -14.38 -11.42
C PHE A 132 -8.30 -14.11 -9.93
N LYS A 133 -9.48 -13.70 -9.42
CA LYS A 133 -9.67 -13.42 -7.98
C LYS A 133 -9.30 -14.58 -7.06
N GLN A 134 -9.49 -15.81 -7.54
CA GLN A 134 -9.15 -17.04 -6.83
C GLN A 134 -7.64 -17.18 -6.56
N ALA A 135 -6.79 -16.45 -7.29
CA ALA A 135 -5.36 -16.45 -7.04
C ALA A 135 -4.99 -15.77 -5.70
N GLY A 136 -5.91 -15.05 -5.05
CA GLY A 136 -5.64 -14.41 -3.77
C GLY A 136 -4.58 -13.31 -3.85
N ILE A 137 -4.34 -12.73 -5.02
CA ILE A 137 -3.31 -11.70 -5.23
C ILE A 137 -3.96 -10.32 -5.22
N SER A 138 -3.38 -9.39 -4.47
CA SER A 138 -3.74 -7.96 -4.49
C SER A 138 -2.53 -7.11 -4.84
N VAL A 139 -2.75 -5.86 -5.27
CA VAL A 139 -1.67 -4.97 -5.72
C VAL A 139 -1.66 -3.65 -4.94
N LEU A 140 -0.51 -3.35 -4.33
CA LEU A 140 -0.19 -2.04 -3.77
C LEU A 140 0.63 -1.26 -4.80
N ILE A 141 0.14 -0.08 -5.18
CA ILE A 141 0.72 0.75 -6.22
C ILE A 141 1.36 1.96 -5.54
N LEU A 142 2.66 2.10 -5.70
CA LEU A 142 3.44 3.23 -5.19
C LEU A 142 3.60 4.22 -6.32
N THR A 143 3.25 5.47 -6.09
CA THR A 143 3.41 6.51 -7.11
C THR A 143 3.98 7.77 -6.49
N THR A 144 4.88 8.43 -7.21
CA THR A 144 5.48 9.71 -6.83
C THR A 144 4.65 10.87 -7.35
N GLY A 145 4.88 12.07 -6.77
CA GLY A 145 4.13 13.31 -7.05
C GLY A 145 3.86 13.61 -8.53
N ILE A 146 4.80 13.27 -9.42
CA ILE A 146 4.71 13.57 -10.86
C ILE A 146 3.83 12.54 -11.59
N ALA A 147 4.00 11.26 -11.28
CA ALA A 147 3.31 10.17 -11.99
C ALA A 147 1.80 10.13 -11.67
N TRP A 148 1.40 10.42 -10.43
CA TRP A 148 -0.02 10.41 -10.05
C TRP A 148 -0.82 11.57 -10.66
N ARG A 149 -0.16 12.71 -10.91
CA ARG A 149 -0.77 13.90 -11.52
C ARG A 149 -1.02 13.77 -13.02
N SER A 150 -0.49 12.72 -13.67
CA SER A 150 -0.70 12.43 -15.09
C SER A 150 -2.17 12.18 -15.43
N GLU A 151 -2.60 12.58 -16.62
CA GLU A 151 -3.99 12.37 -17.07
C GLU A 151 -4.29 10.88 -17.29
N GLU A 152 -3.28 10.10 -17.66
CA GLU A 152 -3.34 8.64 -17.77
C GLU A 152 -3.71 8.02 -16.43
N MET A 153 -3.03 8.41 -15.35
CA MET A 153 -3.28 7.86 -14.02
C MET A 153 -4.64 8.31 -13.48
N LYS A 154 -5.02 9.60 -13.63
CA LYS A 154 -6.35 10.08 -13.26
C LYS A 154 -7.47 9.36 -14.03
N ARG A 155 -7.28 9.08 -15.32
CA ARG A 155 -8.21 8.29 -16.12
C ARG A 155 -8.29 6.86 -15.59
N TRP A 156 -7.15 6.24 -15.29
CA TRP A 156 -7.09 4.88 -14.79
C TRP A 156 -7.81 4.71 -13.44
N LEU A 157 -7.57 5.62 -12.48
CA LEU A 157 -8.24 5.64 -11.18
C LEU A 157 -9.77 5.73 -11.32
N ARG A 158 -10.26 6.61 -12.21
CA ARG A 158 -11.70 6.76 -12.48
C ARG A 158 -12.33 5.50 -13.08
N VAL A 159 -11.65 4.89 -14.05
CA VAL A 159 -12.17 3.69 -14.75
C VAL A 159 -12.15 2.47 -13.84
N THR A 160 -11.07 2.26 -13.10
CA THR A 160 -10.92 1.10 -12.21
C THR A 160 -11.63 1.28 -10.88
N ARG A 161 -12.00 2.52 -10.53
CA ARG A 161 -12.50 2.91 -9.19
C ARG A 161 -11.53 2.50 -8.08
N THR A 162 -10.23 2.47 -8.41
CA THR A 162 -9.20 2.14 -7.43
C THR A 162 -9.02 3.33 -6.49
N PRO A 163 -9.08 3.13 -5.16
CA PRO A 163 -8.85 4.19 -4.19
C PRO A 163 -7.38 4.65 -4.17
N LEU A 164 -7.21 5.96 -3.97
CA LEU A 164 -5.93 6.64 -3.81
C LEU A 164 -5.85 7.23 -2.40
N TRP A 165 -4.77 6.91 -1.69
CA TRP A 165 -4.43 7.52 -0.41
C TRP A 165 -3.16 8.36 -0.58
N SER A 166 -3.31 9.66 -0.35
CA SER A 166 -2.21 10.62 -0.28
C SER A 166 -1.87 10.88 1.18
N PHE A 167 -0.63 10.63 1.57
CA PHE A 167 -0.11 10.95 2.88
C PHE A 167 0.57 12.32 2.81
N ASP A 168 0.01 13.27 3.55
CA ASP A 168 0.50 14.63 3.62
C ASP A 168 1.68 14.69 4.61
N LEU A 169 2.58 15.66 4.41
CA LEU A 169 3.67 15.87 5.35
C LEU A 169 3.11 16.20 6.75
N PRO A 170 3.59 15.53 7.81
CA PRO A 170 3.17 15.84 9.16
C PRO A 170 3.73 17.20 9.58
N ASP A 171 2.94 17.95 10.36
CA ASP A 171 3.39 19.21 10.95
C ASP A 171 4.39 18.98 12.11
N ALA A 172 4.94 20.08 12.63
CA ALA A 172 5.95 20.04 13.70
C ALA A 172 5.42 19.40 15.00
N GLU A 173 4.13 19.61 15.33
CA GLU A 173 3.49 19.05 16.52
C GLU A 173 3.34 17.53 16.36
N GLN A 174 2.85 17.08 15.21
CA GLN A 174 2.73 15.66 14.84
C GLN A 174 4.09 14.96 14.84
N CYS A 175 5.15 15.62 14.37
CA CYS A 175 6.51 15.10 14.43
C CYS A 175 7.02 14.95 15.87
N ALA A 176 6.77 15.95 16.73
CA ALA A 176 7.16 15.90 18.14
C ALA A 176 6.43 14.75 18.87
N ASP A 177 5.12 14.64 18.69
CA ASP A 177 4.30 13.57 19.26
C ASP A 177 4.69 12.18 18.77
N PHE A 178 5.07 12.06 17.50
CA PHE A 178 5.59 10.82 16.93
C PHE A 178 6.88 10.38 17.61
N VAL A 179 7.83 11.31 17.82
CA VAL A 179 9.11 11.03 18.49
C VAL A 179 8.89 10.68 19.97
N LEU A 180 8.01 11.39 20.67
CA LEU A 180 7.67 11.11 22.07
C LEU A 180 7.03 9.73 22.23
N ARG A 181 6.14 9.32 21.32
CA ARG A 181 5.59 7.95 21.32
C ARG A 181 6.68 6.92 21.04
N ALA A 182 7.54 7.16 20.05
CA ALA A 182 8.63 6.25 19.72
C ALA A 182 9.66 6.09 20.85
N GLU A 183 9.86 7.11 21.68
CA GLU A 183 10.69 7.01 22.90
C GLU A 183 10.13 5.98 23.88
N ARG A 184 8.82 6.00 24.10
CA ARG A 184 8.13 5.04 24.98
C ARG A 184 8.18 3.61 24.42
N ASP A 185 8.17 3.49 23.09
CA ASP A 185 8.17 2.21 22.38
C ASP A 185 9.59 1.70 22.05
N GLY A 186 10.64 2.39 22.51
CA GLY A 186 12.04 1.97 22.31
C GLY A 186 12.57 2.14 20.89
N SER A 187 11.89 2.92 20.04
CA SER A 187 12.21 3.13 18.62
C SER A 187 12.66 4.56 18.30
N LEU A 188 13.14 5.29 19.32
CA LEU A 188 13.47 6.71 19.28
C LEU A 188 14.41 7.10 18.12
N GLN A 189 15.48 6.32 17.91
CA GLN A 189 16.50 6.66 16.91
C GLN A 189 15.92 6.59 15.49
N THR A 190 15.16 5.54 15.18
CA THR A 190 14.48 5.39 13.88
C THR A 190 13.45 6.50 13.66
N ALA A 191 12.73 6.90 14.71
CA ALA A 191 11.77 7.99 14.62
C ALA A 191 12.43 9.35 14.35
N ARG A 192 13.54 9.65 15.03
CA ARG A 192 14.33 10.87 14.79
C ARG A 192 14.91 10.91 13.38
N GLU A 193 15.47 9.80 12.91
CA GLU A 193 15.99 9.69 11.54
C GLU A 193 14.91 9.92 10.49
N LEU A 194 13.71 9.38 10.72
CA LEU A 194 12.58 9.61 9.82
C LEU A 194 12.18 11.08 9.82
N VAL A 195 11.94 11.70 10.98
CA VAL A 195 11.59 13.13 11.08
C VAL A 195 12.65 14.00 10.42
N HIS A 196 13.93 13.70 10.61
CA HIS A 196 15.01 14.42 9.95
C HIS A 196 14.94 14.33 8.42
N LYS A 197 14.67 13.13 7.87
CA LYS A 197 14.47 12.95 6.42
C LYS A 197 13.23 13.68 5.89
N LEU A 198 12.23 13.94 6.73
CA LEU A 198 11.07 14.74 6.34
C LEU A 198 11.45 16.21 6.17
N ALA A 199 12.19 16.78 7.13
CA ALA A 199 12.63 18.18 7.10
C ALA A 199 13.63 18.49 5.97
N VAL A 200 14.59 17.59 5.71
CA VAL A 200 15.63 17.82 4.69
C VAL A 200 15.07 17.91 3.25
N GLN A 201 13.90 17.32 2.98
CA GLN A 201 13.27 17.46 1.65
C GLN A 201 12.54 18.80 1.46
N GLU A 202 12.13 19.49 2.54
CA GLU A 202 11.54 20.84 2.45
C GLU A 202 12.63 21.88 2.11
N ASP A 203 13.80 21.80 2.75
CA ASP A 203 14.91 22.76 2.53
C ASP A 203 15.41 22.76 1.07
N ILE A 204 15.46 21.59 0.41
CA ILE A 204 15.87 21.48 -1.00
C ILE A 204 14.83 22.11 -1.93
N GLN A 205 13.55 22.10 -1.54
CA GLN A 205 12.45 22.66 -2.32
C GLN A 205 12.42 24.20 -2.23
N ASP A 206 12.74 24.75 -1.06
CA ASP A 206 12.86 26.20 -0.83
C ASP A 206 14.12 26.79 -1.50
N ASP A 207 15.26 26.10 -1.47
CA ASP A 207 16.49 26.54 -2.15
C ASP A 207 16.31 26.58 -3.68
N LEU A 208 15.56 25.64 -4.26
CA LEU A 208 15.25 25.64 -5.70
C LEU A 208 14.27 26.74 -6.10
N ALA A 209 13.35 27.13 -5.21
CA ALA A 209 12.43 28.25 -5.46
C ALA A 209 13.15 29.61 -5.45
N GLN A 210 14.20 29.77 -4.63
CA GLN A 210 14.99 30.99 -4.58
C GLN A 210 15.95 31.17 -5.77
N ILE A 211 16.31 30.09 -6.48
CA ILE A 211 17.18 30.16 -7.66
C ILE A 211 16.40 30.57 -8.94
N VAL A 212 15.06 30.47 -8.92
CA VAL A 212 14.21 30.72 -10.11
C VAL A 212 13.47 32.08 -10.03
N THR A 213 13.74 32.90 -9.02
CA THR A 213 13.16 34.26 -8.87
C THR A 213 14.20 35.33 -9.13
#